data_AF-E1SSG2-F1
#
_entry.id   AF-E1SSG2-F1
#
_cell.length_a   1.000
_cell.length_b   1.000
_cell.length_c   1.000
_cell.angle_alpha   90.00
_cell.angle_beta   90.00
_cell.angle_gamma   90.00
#
_symmetry.space_group_name_H-M   'P 1'
#
loop_
_entity.id
_entity.type
_entity.pdbx_description
1 polymer ?
#
loop_
_entity_poly.entity_id
_entity_poly.type
_entity_poly.pdbx_seq_one_letter_code
_entity_poly.pdbx_strand_id
1 'polypeptide(L)'
;MRTMLMLMVLVSANAVQADDWQDYKCYLTDRDGEAWVKLFEMQPQNRHKQQASLVGAPMLDSFGRPTGYIKAVMECVGVRDTFTDPHARLLDEQTPK
;
A
#
# COMPACT_ATOMS: atom_id res chain seq x y z
N MET A 1 11.68 58.36 -25.98
CA MET A 1 11.21 58.04 -24.61
C MET A 1 11.38 56.55 -24.42
N ARG A 2 12.22 56.14 -23.47
CA ARG A 2 12.58 54.74 -23.17
C ARG A 2 11.53 54.13 -22.23
N THR A 3 11.50 52.79 -22.25
CA THR A 3 10.92 51.85 -21.24
C THR A 3 9.40 51.83 -21.18
N MET A 4 8.73 50.68 -21.10
CA MET A 4 9.08 49.50 -20.31
C MET A 4 8.32 48.28 -20.86
N LEU A 5 9.03 47.26 -21.35
CA LEU A 5 8.45 45.94 -21.62
C LEU A 5 8.23 45.24 -20.28
N MET A 6 6.98 45.15 -19.82
CA MET A 6 6.60 44.29 -18.71
C MET A 6 6.77 42.83 -19.15
N LEU A 7 7.83 42.16 -18.70
CA LEU A 7 7.93 40.71 -18.75
C LEU A 7 6.88 40.13 -17.78
N MET A 8 5.79 39.62 -18.32
CA MET A 8 4.81 38.83 -17.58
C MET A 8 5.40 37.43 -17.40
N VAL A 9 5.97 37.16 -16.22
CA VAL A 9 6.47 35.84 -15.84
C VAL A 9 5.27 34.94 -15.60
N LEU A 10 4.93 34.12 -16.60
CA LEU A 10 4.00 33.01 -16.47
C LEU A 10 4.65 31.93 -15.60
N VAL A 11 4.39 31.98 -14.30
CA VAL A 11 4.71 30.88 -13.38
C VAL A 11 3.73 29.75 -13.70
N SER A 12 4.17 28.78 -14.50
CA SER A 12 3.45 27.53 -14.70
C SER A 12 3.45 26.76 -13.38
N ALA A 13 2.32 26.80 -12.68
CA ALA A 13 2.04 25.90 -11.56
C ALA A 13 1.92 24.49 -12.12
N ASN A 14 3.02 23.73 -12.13
CA ASN A 14 2.93 22.29 -12.27
C ASN A 14 2.19 21.79 -11.03
N ALA A 15 0.95 21.32 -11.20
CA ALA A 15 0.28 20.57 -10.16
C ALA A 15 1.17 19.35 -9.86
N VAL A 16 1.85 19.36 -8.71
CA VAL A 16 2.47 18.15 -8.20
C VAL A 16 1.30 17.21 -7.93
N GLN A 17 1.15 16.19 -8.78
CA GLN A 17 0.23 15.10 -8.48
C GLN A 17 0.86 14.41 -7.27
N ALA A 18 0.36 14.71 -6.08
CA ALA A 18 0.70 13.93 -4.90
C ALA A 18 0.31 12.49 -5.24
N ASP A 19 1.29 11.58 -5.25
CA ASP A 19 0.99 10.16 -5.36
C ASP A 19 0.14 9.82 -4.14
N ASP A 20 -1.14 9.54 -4.38
CA ASP A 20 -2.10 9.17 -3.34
C ASP A 20 -1.73 7.76 -2.87
N TRP A 21 -0.95 7.65 -1.80
CA TRP A 21 -0.66 6.38 -1.14
C TRP A 21 -1.68 6.16 -0.04
N GLN A 22 -2.19 4.93 0.07
CA GLN A 22 -3.18 4.56 1.07
C GLN A 22 -2.81 3.24 1.71
N ASP A 23 -3.18 3.07 2.98
CA ASP A 23 -2.98 1.84 3.72
C ASP A 23 -4.05 0.79 3.38
N TYR A 24 -3.56 -0.39 3.00
CA TYR A 24 -4.37 -1.57 2.81
C TYR A 24 -3.95 -2.65 3.80
N LYS A 25 -4.93 -3.38 4.31
CA LYS A 25 -4.68 -4.64 5.01
C LYS A 25 -4.86 -5.78 4.02
N CYS A 26 -3.92 -6.71 4.03
CA CYS A 26 -3.90 -7.84 3.13
C CYS A 26 -3.89 -9.15 3.90
N TYR A 27 -4.83 -10.02 3.56
CA TYR A 27 -4.83 -11.43 3.92
C TYR A 27 -3.87 -12.16 2.99
N LEU A 28 -2.87 -12.83 3.57
CA LEU A 28 -1.78 -13.49 2.85
C LEU A 28 -1.37 -14.79 3.55
N THR A 29 -0.66 -15.65 2.81
CA THR A 29 -0.05 -16.86 3.34
C THR A 29 1.44 -16.82 3.09
N ASP A 30 2.20 -17.39 4.02
CA ASP A 30 3.64 -17.55 3.85
C ASP A 30 3.99 -18.91 3.23
N ARG A 31 5.30 -19.19 3.14
CA ARG A 31 5.83 -20.42 2.54
C ARG A 31 5.51 -21.66 3.36
N ASP A 32 5.38 -21.52 4.67
CA ASP A 32 5.05 -22.59 5.60
C ASP A 32 3.53 -22.87 5.64
N GLY A 33 2.74 -21.98 5.00
CA GLY A 33 1.30 -22.09 4.88
C GLY A 33 0.55 -21.40 6.01
N GLU A 34 1.25 -20.63 6.85
CA GLU A 34 0.62 -19.83 7.89
C GLU A 34 -0.07 -18.61 7.27
N ALA A 35 -1.24 -18.28 7.82
CA ALA A 35 -2.12 -17.23 7.37
C ALA A 35 -1.87 -15.96 8.19
N TRP A 36 -1.79 -14.81 7.51
CA TRP A 36 -1.47 -13.53 8.13
C TRP A 36 -2.37 -12.41 7.61
N VAL A 37 -2.58 -11.39 8.46
CA VAL A 37 -3.03 -10.06 8.05
C VAL A 37 -1.86 -9.10 8.23
N LYS A 38 -1.48 -8.38 7.18
CA LYS A 38 -0.39 -7.39 7.20
C LYS A 38 -0.80 -6.10 6.50
N LEU A 39 -0.25 -4.97 6.94
CA LEU A 39 -0.48 -3.66 6.35
C LEU A 39 0.54 -3.36 5.25
N PHE A 40 0.08 -2.76 4.16
CA PHE A 40 0.90 -2.29 3.06
C PHE A 40 0.39 -0.95 2.56
N GLU A 41 1.30 -0.01 2.36
CA GLU A 41 1.01 1.22 1.62
C GLU A 41 0.99 0.91 0.14
N MET A 42 -0.10 1.27 -0.54
CA MET A 42 -0.22 1.12 -1.98
C MET A 42 -0.89 2.33 -2.62
N GLN A 43 -0.53 2.60 -3.88
CA GLN A 43 -1.25 3.58 -4.69
C GLN A 43 -2.56 2.96 -5.21
N PRO A 44 -3.75 3.55 -4.98
CA PRO A 44 -5.03 3.01 -5.42
C PRO A 44 -5.06 2.69 -6.92
N GLN A 45 -4.49 3.58 -7.75
CA GLN A 45 -4.41 3.41 -9.21
C GLN A 45 -3.55 2.22 -9.65
N ASN A 46 -2.59 1.80 -8.82
CA ASN A 46 -1.65 0.73 -9.12
C ASN A 46 -1.78 -0.47 -8.16
N ARG A 47 -2.81 -0.48 -7.30
CA ARG A 47 -2.96 -1.43 -6.19
C ARG A 47 -2.79 -2.88 -6.63
N HIS A 48 -3.46 -3.30 -7.69
CA HIS A 48 -3.38 -4.69 -8.17
C HIS A 48 -1.97 -5.11 -8.60
N LYS A 49 -1.23 -4.20 -9.25
CA LYS A 49 0.16 -4.46 -9.65
C LYS A 49 1.07 -4.54 -8.43
N GLN A 50 0.91 -3.63 -7.48
CA GLN A 50 1.70 -3.60 -6.25
C GLN A 50 1.40 -4.82 -5.37
N GLN A 51 0.13 -5.20 -5.23
CA GLN A 51 -0.30 -6.43 -4.57
C GLN A 51 0.34 -7.68 -5.20
N ALA A 52 0.35 -7.79 -6.53
CA ALA A 52 0.98 -8.92 -7.22
C ALA A 52 2.50 -8.98 -6.95
N SER A 53 3.14 -7.82 -6.76
CA SER A 53 4.58 -7.74 -6.44
C SER A 53 4.93 -8.16 -5.01
N LEU A 54 3.94 -8.33 -4.13
CA LEU A 54 4.16 -8.80 -2.76
C LEU A 54 4.56 -10.27 -2.71
N VAL A 55 4.19 -11.08 -3.70
CA VAL A 55 4.56 -12.50 -3.73
C VAL A 55 6.09 -12.64 -3.81
N GLY A 56 6.67 -13.32 -2.83
CA GLY A 56 8.12 -13.46 -2.67
C GLY A 56 8.78 -12.37 -1.83
N ALA A 57 8.06 -11.30 -1.45
CA ALA A 57 8.59 -10.27 -0.56
C ALA A 57 8.73 -10.80 0.89
N PRO A 58 9.71 -10.30 1.66
CA PRO A 58 9.86 -10.66 3.06
C PRO A 58 8.76 -10.01 3.90
N MET A 59 8.22 -10.77 4.86
CA MET A 59 7.42 -10.20 5.94
C MET A 59 8.37 -9.72 7.04
N LEU A 60 8.25 -8.47 7.46
CA LEU A 60 9.13 -7.89 8.47
C LEU A 60 8.43 -7.84 9.83
N ASP A 61 9.21 -8.05 10.91
CA ASP A 61 8.79 -7.71 12.27
C ASP A 61 8.92 -6.20 12.55
N SER A 62 8.56 -5.77 13.76
CA SER A 62 8.66 -4.37 14.19
C SER A 62 10.10 -3.81 14.23
N PHE A 63 11.11 -4.68 14.16
CA PHE A 63 12.53 -4.30 14.09
C PHE A 63 13.07 -4.35 12.65
N GLY A 64 12.21 -4.59 11.66
CA GLY A 64 12.59 -4.70 10.25
C GLY A 64 13.27 -6.03 9.89
N ARG A 65 13.19 -7.07 10.74
CA ARG A 65 13.80 -8.38 10.48
C ARG A 65 12.83 -9.28 9.71
N PRO A 66 13.29 -10.03 8.70
CA PRO A 66 12.45 -11.01 8.02
C PRO A 66 11.98 -12.11 8.98
N THR A 67 10.67 -12.33 9.02
CA THR A 67 10.02 -13.42 9.78
C THR A 67 9.53 -14.54 8.88
N GLY A 68 9.43 -14.28 7.57
CA GLY A 68 9.00 -15.23 6.55
C GLY A 68 8.95 -14.56 5.20
N TYR A 69 8.42 -15.27 4.20
CA TYR A 69 8.22 -14.75 2.85
C TYR A 69 6.79 -15.00 2.40
N ILE A 70 6.20 -14.00 1.75
CA ILE A 70 4.84 -14.08 1.23
C ILE A 70 4.82 -15.10 0.09
N LYS A 71 3.94 -16.10 0.20
CA LYS A 71 3.70 -17.11 -0.85
C LYS A 71 2.51 -16.71 -1.72
N ALA A 72 1.43 -16.22 -1.13
CA ALA A 72 0.25 -15.78 -1.85
C ALA A 72 -0.46 -14.65 -1.10
N VAL A 73 -1.11 -13.76 -1.85
CA VAL A 73 -2.00 -12.71 -1.32
C VAL A 73 -3.40 -12.99 -1.84
N MET A 74 -4.35 -13.21 -0.93
CA MET A 74 -5.71 -13.64 -1.28
C MET A 74 -6.66 -12.46 -1.41
N GLU A 75 -6.57 -11.52 -0.47
CA GLU A 75 -7.46 -10.36 -0.43
C GLU A 75 -6.72 -9.16 0.16
N CYS A 76 -6.88 -7.98 -0.45
CA CYS A 76 -6.46 -6.72 0.14
C CYS A 76 -7.65 -5.75 0.12
N VAL A 77 -7.94 -5.15 1.26
CA VAL A 77 -9.00 -4.16 1.44
C VAL A 77 -8.44 -2.91 2.13
N GLY A 78 -9.14 -1.78 2.06
CA GLY A 78 -8.73 -0.60 2.81
C GLY A 78 -8.64 -0.92 4.32
N VAL A 79 -7.75 -0.26 5.05
CA VAL A 79 -7.52 -0.58 6.47
C VAL A 79 -8.79 -0.54 7.33
N ARG A 80 -9.76 0.31 6.95
CA ARG A 80 -11.06 0.48 7.62
C ARG A 80 -12.17 -0.41 7.06
N ASP A 81 -11.94 -1.05 5.92
CA ASP A 81 -12.91 -1.92 5.27
C ASP A 81 -12.91 -3.30 5.93
N THR A 82 -13.90 -4.13 5.59
CA THR A 82 -14.02 -5.49 6.12
C THR A 82 -13.62 -6.48 5.05
N PHE A 83 -12.85 -7.51 5.42
CA PHE A 83 -12.53 -8.61 4.52
C PHE A 83 -13.80 -9.36 4.12
N THR A 84 -13.85 -9.82 2.87
CA THR A 84 -14.91 -10.69 2.36
C THR A 84 -14.73 -12.09 2.94
N ASP A 85 -13.49 -12.56 3.07
CA ASP A 85 -13.18 -13.87 3.60
C ASP A 85 -13.45 -13.94 5.13
N PRO A 86 -14.25 -14.92 5.62
CA PRO A 86 -14.55 -15.06 7.04
C PRO A 86 -13.34 -15.35 7.92
N HIS A 87 -12.37 -16.12 7.42
CA HIS A 87 -11.15 -16.43 8.14
C HIS A 87 -10.24 -15.19 8.23
N ALA A 88 -10.15 -14.41 7.14
CA ALA A 88 -9.44 -13.13 7.16
C ALA A 88 -10.03 -12.14 8.16
N ARG A 89 -11.37 -12.06 8.27
CA ARG A 89 -12.04 -11.23 9.30
C ARG A 89 -11.65 -11.64 10.72
N LEU A 90 -11.74 -12.94 11.02
CA LEU A 90 -11.38 -13.46 12.34
C LEU A 90 -9.92 -13.16 12.69
N LEU A 91 -9.02 -13.29 11.71
CA LEU A 91 -7.61 -13.01 11.89
C LEU A 91 -7.32 -11.52 12.07
N ASP A 92 -8.01 -10.63 11.34
CA ASP A 92 -7.91 -9.17 11.50
C ASP A 92 -8.33 -8.71 12.90
N GLU A 93 -9.37 -9.32 13.48
CA GLU A 93 -9.84 -9.02 14.84
C GLU A 93 -8.83 -9.44 15.92
N GLN A 94 -8.05 -10.48 15.66
CA GLN A 94 -7.03 -11.00 16.58
C GLN A 94 -5.67 -10.32 16.40
N THR A 95 -5.47 -9.60 15.30
CA THR A 95 -4.21 -8.92 14.99
C THR A 95 -4.18 -7.57 15.70
N PRO A 96 -3.18 -7.29 16.57
CA PRO A 96 -3.01 -5.98 17.17
C PRO A 96 -2.83 -4.90 16.09
N LYS A 97 -3.53 -3.76 16.25
CA LYS A 97 -3.47 -2.62 15.32
C LYS A 97 -2.41 -1.61 15.72
#